data_AF-A0A380JXI8-F1
#
_entry.id   AF-A0A380JXI8-F1
#
_cell.length_a   1.000
_cell.length_b   1.000
_cell.length_c   1.000
_cell.angle_alpha   90.00
_cell.angle_beta   90.00
_cell.angle_gamma   90.00
#
_symmetry.space_group_name_H-M   'P 1'
#
loop_
_entity.id
_entity.type
_entity.pdbx_description
1 polymer ?
#
loop_
_entity_poly.entity_id
_entity_poly.type
_entity_poly.pdbx_seq_one_letter_code
_entity_poly.pdbx_strand_id
1 'polypeptide(L)'
;MSIDDYRPTYTVEAVYDLKANDLLRQGISAVLVDLDNTLIAWNNLDGTPEVRAWLDEMTIADISVVVVSNNNHTRVERAVSRFGVDFISRAMKPFAYGIDKAIERYGFNREEVIMVGDQLMTDIRASHRAGIKSVLVKPLVQSDAWNTKINRWRERRVLAKLEEKYGKLSYQKGI
;
A
#
# COMPACT_ATOMS: atom_id res chain seq x y z
N MET A 1 -13.44 2.54 -17.87
CA MET A 1 -12.94 2.52 -16.49
C MET A 1 -13.88 3.36 -15.65
N SER A 2 -14.47 2.76 -14.63
CA SER A 2 -15.32 3.50 -13.69
C SER A 2 -14.42 4.30 -12.76
N ILE A 3 -14.96 5.37 -12.17
CA ILE A 3 -14.30 6.05 -11.05
C ILE A 3 -14.18 5.11 -9.83
N ASP A 4 -15.03 4.08 -9.78
CA ASP A 4 -15.11 3.10 -8.70
C ASP A 4 -13.84 2.24 -8.61
N ASP A 5 -13.14 2.06 -9.74
CA ASP A 5 -11.84 1.37 -9.84
C ASP A 5 -10.72 2.06 -9.03
N TYR A 6 -10.99 3.27 -8.53
CA TYR A 6 -10.06 4.09 -7.73
C TYR A 6 -10.56 4.30 -6.30
N ARG A 7 -11.71 3.74 -5.91
CA ARG A 7 -12.24 3.96 -4.57
C ARG A 7 -11.54 3.04 -3.57
N PRO A 8 -10.82 3.55 -2.56
CA PRO A 8 -10.20 2.68 -1.57
C PRO A 8 -11.27 2.00 -0.69
N THR A 9 -10.94 0.83 -0.13
CA THR A 9 -11.80 0.16 0.85
C THR A 9 -11.75 0.89 2.19
N TYR A 10 -10.54 1.28 2.62
CA TYR A 10 -10.30 2.05 3.84
C TYR A 10 -9.33 3.20 3.59
N THR A 11 -9.34 4.19 4.48
CA THR A 11 -8.44 5.35 4.45
C THR A 11 -7.86 5.58 5.84
N VAL A 12 -6.53 5.50 5.98
CA VAL A 12 -5.86 5.66 7.28
C VAL A 12 -4.73 6.69 7.20
N GLU A 13 -4.38 7.34 8.32
CA GLU A 13 -3.38 8.42 8.26
C GLU A 13 -1.99 7.91 7.87
N ALA A 14 -1.53 6.82 8.47
CA ALA A 14 -0.27 6.17 8.14
C ALA A 14 -0.39 4.64 8.17
N VAL A 15 0.57 3.94 7.55
CA VAL A 15 0.61 2.47 7.55
C VAL A 15 0.60 1.88 8.97
N TYR A 16 1.33 2.50 9.90
CA TYR A 16 1.42 2.05 11.30
C TYR A 16 0.16 2.32 12.15
N ASP A 17 -0.85 2.99 11.58
CA ASP A 17 -2.18 3.08 12.18
C ASP A 17 -3.05 1.84 11.88
N LEU A 18 -2.62 0.94 10.99
CA LEU A 18 -3.25 -0.37 10.81
C LEU A 18 -2.80 -1.31 11.94
N LYS A 19 -3.68 -1.60 12.89
CA LYS A 19 -3.37 -2.51 14.00
C LYS A 19 -3.62 -3.96 13.64
N ALA A 20 -2.80 -4.86 14.15
CA ALA A 20 -2.90 -6.29 13.87
C ALA A 20 -4.29 -6.82 14.25
N ASN A 21 -4.79 -6.42 15.42
CA ASN A 21 -6.12 -6.81 15.88
C ASN A 21 -7.24 -6.35 14.93
N ASP A 22 -7.09 -5.19 14.29
CA ASP A 22 -8.08 -4.69 13.34
C ASP A 22 -8.07 -5.54 12.07
N LEU A 23 -6.88 -5.82 11.55
CA LEU A 23 -6.68 -6.68 10.37
C LEU A 23 -7.24 -8.10 10.59
N LEU A 24 -6.93 -8.71 11.73
CA LEU A 24 -7.43 -10.04 12.08
C LEU A 24 -8.95 -10.08 12.18
N ARG A 25 -9.60 -9.05 12.76
CA ARG A 25 -11.07 -8.94 12.78
C ARG A 25 -11.68 -8.82 11.39
N GLN A 26 -10.94 -8.27 10.43
CA GLN A 26 -11.33 -8.17 9.03
C GLN A 26 -11.01 -9.44 8.21
N GLY A 27 -10.46 -10.48 8.86
CA GLY A 27 -10.04 -11.73 8.22
C GLY A 27 -8.76 -11.59 7.39
N ILE A 28 -7.92 -10.59 7.67
CA ILE A 28 -6.69 -10.33 6.94
C ILE A 28 -5.50 -11.00 7.63
N SER A 29 -4.75 -11.79 6.86
CA SER A 29 -3.52 -12.48 7.28
C SER A 29 -2.28 -12.01 6.47
N ALA A 30 -2.49 -11.25 5.38
CA ALA A 30 -1.41 -10.74 4.55
C ALA A 30 -1.61 -9.26 4.17
N VAL A 31 -0.58 -8.47 4.42
CA VAL A 31 -0.50 -7.05 4.07
C VAL A 31 0.54 -6.87 2.96
N LEU A 32 0.06 -6.53 1.78
CA LEU A 32 0.91 -6.04 0.69
C LEU A 32 1.07 -4.53 0.87
N VAL A 33 2.30 -4.03 0.90
CA VAL A 33 2.57 -2.61 1.18
C VAL A 33 3.44 -1.99 0.10
N ASP A 34 3.10 -0.79 -0.36
CA ASP A 34 4.02 -0.02 -1.20
C ASP A 34 5.25 0.45 -0.41
N LEU A 35 6.36 0.67 -1.11
CA LEU A 35 7.62 1.05 -0.48
C LEU A 35 7.74 2.57 -0.29
N ASP A 36 7.84 3.30 -1.40
CA ASP A 36 8.24 4.70 -1.41
C ASP A 36 7.00 5.58 -1.11
N ASN A 37 7.10 6.48 -0.14
CA ASN A 37 5.99 7.32 0.37
C ASN A 37 4.86 6.58 1.11
N THR A 38 5.00 5.28 1.34
CA THR A 38 4.08 4.48 2.15
C THR A 38 4.80 3.89 3.37
N LEU A 39 5.72 2.94 3.17
CA LEU A 39 6.49 2.33 4.26
C LEU A 39 7.68 3.19 4.69
N ILE A 40 8.35 3.82 3.73
CA ILE A 40 9.48 4.72 3.98
C ILE A 40 9.35 6.00 3.14
N ALA A 41 9.90 7.11 3.64
CA ALA A 41 10.08 8.28 2.77
C ALA A 41 11.09 7.90 1.68
N TRP A 42 10.83 8.31 0.43
CA TRP A 42 11.66 7.90 -0.72
C TRP A 42 13.14 8.28 -0.60
N ASN A 43 13.47 9.26 0.26
CA ASN A 43 14.81 9.78 0.53
C ASN A 43 15.41 9.30 1.88
N ASN A 44 14.68 8.50 2.67
CA ASN A 44 15.14 7.97 3.94
C ASN A 44 14.93 6.45 4.00
N LEU A 45 16.01 5.69 3.79
CA LEU A 45 15.98 4.23 3.76
C LEU A 45 15.95 3.58 5.16
N ASP A 46 16.14 4.36 6.22
CA ASP A 46 16.26 3.82 7.58
C ASP A 46 14.89 3.55 8.21
N GLY A 47 13.82 4.06 7.59
CA GLY A 47 12.47 4.06 8.15
C GLY A 47 12.39 4.74 9.51
N THR A 48 11.24 4.64 10.15
CA THR A 48 11.00 5.23 11.47
C THR A 48 10.86 4.15 12.54
N PRO A 49 11.07 4.47 13.83
CA PRO A 49 10.79 3.54 14.93
C PRO A 49 9.36 2.98 14.90
N GLU A 50 8.38 3.79 14.49
CA GLU A 50 6.98 3.40 14.36
C GLU A 50 6.77 2.31 13.30
N VAL A 51 7.48 2.40 12.17
CA VAL A 51 7.43 1.37 11.12
C VAL A 51 8.02 0.05 11.62
N ARG A 52 9.13 0.09 12.35
CA ARG A 52 9.71 -1.12 12.96
C ARG A 52 8.77 -1.76 13.96
N ALA A 53 8.22 -0.97 14.88
CA ALA A 53 7.26 -1.46 15.86
C ALA A 53 6.00 -2.04 15.20
N TRP A 54 5.55 -1.45 14.10
CA TRP A 54 4.42 -1.96 13.33
C TRP A 54 4.74 -3.30 12.66
N LEU A 55 5.93 -3.45 12.07
CA LEU A 55 6.36 -4.73 11.49
C LEU A 55 6.51 -5.83 12.55
N ASP A 56 7.03 -5.47 13.73
CA ASP A 56 7.10 -6.38 14.88
C ASP A 56 5.68 -6.79 15.33
N GLU A 57 4.75 -5.85 15.40
CA GLU A 57 3.33 -6.10 15.72
C GLU A 57 2.70 -7.09 14.72
N MET A 58 2.91 -6.90 13.42
CA MET A 58 2.40 -7.81 12.39
C MET A 58 3.01 -9.20 12.53
N THR A 59 4.33 -9.28 12.76
CA THR A 59 5.06 -10.55 12.91
C THR A 59 4.56 -11.34 14.12
N ILE A 60 4.36 -10.67 15.26
CA ILE A 60 3.82 -11.31 16.49
C ILE A 60 2.40 -11.84 16.27
N ALA A 61 1.61 -11.17 15.43
CA ALA A 61 0.25 -11.54 15.11
C ALA A 61 0.12 -12.55 13.96
N ASP A 62 1.24 -13.09 13.45
CA ASP A 62 1.29 -14.00 12.29
C ASP A 62 0.68 -13.40 11.01
N ILE A 63 0.85 -12.08 10.85
CA ILE A 63 0.43 -11.34 9.65
C ILE A 63 1.65 -11.15 8.75
N SER A 64 1.59 -11.71 7.54
CA SER A 64 2.66 -11.59 6.55
C SER A 64 2.69 -10.19 5.95
N VAL A 65 3.82 -9.49 6.07
CA VAL A 65 4.03 -8.19 5.39
C VAL A 65 4.96 -8.38 4.19
N VAL A 66 4.48 -8.04 3.01
CA VAL A 66 5.25 -8.15 1.76
C VAL A 66 5.25 -6.81 1.02
N VAL A 67 6.44 -6.29 0.73
CA VAL A 67 6.58 -5.05 -0.04
C VAL A 67 6.29 -5.32 -1.52
N VAL A 68 5.38 -4.56 -2.14
CA VAL A 68 5.05 -4.65 -3.56
C VAL A 68 5.32 -3.32 -4.24
N SER A 69 6.43 -3.21 -4.96
CA SER A 69 6.92 -1.94 -5.51
C SER A 69 7.17 -1.99 -7.01
N ASN A 70 6.88 -0.90 -7.71
CA ASN A 70 7.24 -0.71 -9.12
C ASN A 70 8.74 -0.45 -9.35
N ASN A 71 9.50 -0.22 -8.28
CA ASN A 71 10.91 0.10 -8.35
C ASN A 71 11.76 -1.11 -8.77
N ASN A 72 13.02 -0.87 -9.12
CA ASN A 72 13.94 -1.95 -9.52
C ASN A 72 14.39 -2.79 -8.30
N HIS A 73 14.80 -4.03 -8.56
CA HIS A 73 15.19 -4.98 -7.51
C HIS A 73 16.21 -4.39 -6.53
N THR A 74 17.32 -3.86 -7.05
CA THR A 74 18.42 -3.32 -6.23
C THR A 74 17.96 -2.22 -5.27
N ARG A 75 17.02 -1.36 -5.70
CA ARG A 75 16.49 -0.28 -4.86
C ARG A 75 15.52 -0.80 -3.80
N VAL A 76 14.69 -1.78 -4.14
CA VAL A 76 13.74 -2.39 -3.20
C VAL A 76 14.50 -3.22 -2.16
N GLU A 77 15.37 -4.11 -2.61
CA GLU A 77 16.21 -4.98 -1.77
C GLU A 77 17.02 -4.17 -0.74
N ARG A 78 17.67 -3.08 -1.18
CA ARG A 78 18.42 -2.20 -0.29
C ARG A 78 17.55 -1.54 0.79
N ALA A 79 16.30 -1.23 0.47
CA ALA A 79 15.39 -0.59 1.40
C ALA A 79 14.85 -1.60 2.42
N VAL A 80 14.44 -2.79 1.95
CA VAL A 80 13.82 -3.80 2.80
C VAL A 80 14.80 -4.62 3.63
N SER A 81 16.08 -4.68 3.23
CA SER A 81 17.12 -5.45 3.95
C SER A 81 17.28 -5.05 5.42
N ARG A 82 16.93 -3.81 5.77
CA ARG A 82 16.98 -3.30 7.15
C ARG A 82 15.76 -3.69 8.00
N PHE A 83 14.66 -4.05 7.34
CA PHE A 83 13.40 -4.41 7.99
C PHE A 83 13.18 -5.92 8.04
N GLY A 84 13.94 -6.71 7.25
CA GLY A 84 13.77 -8.15 7.18
C GLY A 84 12.44 -8.58 6.55
N VAL A 85 11.86 -7.72 5.70
CA VAL A 85 10.59 -7.99 5.02
C VAL A 85 10.79 -8.48 3.60
N ASP A 86 9.92 -9.38 3.19
CA ASP A 86 9.89 -9.93 1.84
C ASP A 86 9.39 -8.90 0.82
N PHE A 87 9.70 -9.13 -0.47
CA PHE A 87 9.30 -8.19 -1.51
C PHE A 87 9.08 -8.77 -2.92
N ILE A 88 8.25 -8.05 -3.67
CA ILE A 88 8.07 -8.10 -5.12
C ILE A 88 8.50 -6.75 -5.71
N SER A 89 9.60 -6.75 -6.45
CA SER A 89 10.03 -5.61 -7.26
C SER A 89 9.43 -5.68 -8.67
N ARG A 90 9.45 -4.55 -9.40
CA ARG A 90 8.82 -4.42 -10.73
C ARG A 90 7.38 -4.94 -10.73
N ALA A 91 6.59 -4.52 -9.75
CA ALA A 91 5.21 -4.95 -9.54
C ALA A 91 4.23 -4.57 -10.68
N MET A 92 4.61 -3.63 -11.54
CA MET A 92 3.82 -3.15 -12.68
C MET A 92 2.45 -2.57 -12.30
N LYS A 93 2.28 -2.01 -11.09
CA LYS A 93 1.10 -1.22 -10.72
C LYS A 93 0.91 -0.08 -11.73
N PRO A 94 -0.31 0.19 -12.23
CA PRO A 94 -1.61 -0.25 -11.70
C PRO A 94 -2.12 -1.61 -12.16
N PHE A 95 -1.31 -2.45 -12.81
CA PHE A 95 -1.72 -3.83 -13.12
C PHE A 95 -1.64 -4.71 -11.86
N ALA A 96 -2.41 -5.79 -11.84
CA ALA A 96 -2.45 -6.74 -10.72
C ALA A 96 -1.18 -7.63 -10.62
N TYR A 97 -0.30 -7.60 -11.63
CA TYR A 97 0.84 -8.50 -11.77
C TYR A 97 1.68 -8.72 -10.50
N GLY A 98 2.12 -7.66 -9.83
CA GLY A 98 2.92 -7.80 -8.61
C GLY A 98 2.13 -8.34 -7.41
N ILE A 99 0.84 -8.02 -7.33
CA ILE A 99 -0.08 -8.52 -6.30
C ILE A 99 -0.35 -10.01 -6.53
N ASP A 100 -0.71 -10.40 -7.76
CA ASP A 100 -0.95 -11.80 -8.14
C ASP A 100 0.29 -12.65 -7.92
N LYS A 101 1.48 -12.11 -8.23
CA LYS A 101 2.75 -12.79 -7.98
C LYS A 101 3.03 -13.00 -6.49
N ALA A 102 2.65 -12.06 -5.62
CA ALA A 102 2.77 -12.23 -4.18
C ALA A 102 1.80 -13.32 -3.70
N ILE A 103 0.52 -13.23 -4.11
CA ILE A 103 -0.51 -14.22 -3.81
C ILE A 103 -0.07 -15.63 -4.19
N GLU A 104 0.41 -15.82 -5.41
CA GLU A 104 0.88 -17.13 -5.90
C GLU A 104 2.12 -17.63 -5.15
N ARG A 105 3.11 -16.75 -4.90
CA ARG A 105 4.36 -17.13 -4.24
C ARG A 105 4.15 -17.62 -2.81
N TYR A 106 3.27 -16.95 -2.08
CA TYR A 106 3.05 -17.22 -0.65
C TYR A 106 1.80 -18.06 -0.38
N GLY A 107 1.01 -18.38 -1.42
CA GLY A 107 -0.19 -19.20 -1.29
C GLY A 107 -1.34 -18.51 -0.56
N PHE A 108 -1.41 -17.17 -0.60
CA PHE A 108 -2.50 -16.43 0.03
C PHE A 108 -3.82 -16.60 -0.72
N ASN A 109 -4.93 -16.50 0.00
CA ASN A 109 -6.26 -16.29 -0.58
C ASN A 109 -6.49 -14.80 -0.82
N ARG A 110 -7.31 -14.43 -1.81
CA ARG A 110 -7.53 -13.00 -2.16
C ARG A 110 -8.27 -12.26 -1.06
N GLU A 111 -9.14 -12.95 -0.35
CA GLU A 111 -10.03 -12.41 0.68
C GLU A 111 -9.28 -12.03 1.97
N GLU A 112 -8.13 -12.67 2.22
CA GLU A 112 -7.26 -12.45 3.38
C GLU A 112 -6.10 -11.48 3.10
N VAL A 113 -6.03 -10.93 1.89
CA VAL A 113 -4.97 -10.02 1.45
C VAL A 113 -5.50 -8.60 1.35
N ILE A 114 -4.71 -7.65 1.84
CA ILE A 114 -4.97 -6.22 1.68
C ILE A 114 -3.75 -5.50 1.11
N MET A 115 -3.98 -4.54 0.20
CA MET A 115 -2.93 -3.69 -0.34
C MET A 115 -2.97 -2.29 0.27
N VAL A 116 -1.82 -1.79 0.74
CA VAL A 116 -1.67 -0.49 1.39
C VAL A 116 -0.73 0.38 0.57
N GLY A 117 -1.15 1.60 0.22
CA GLY A 117 -0.33 2.55 -0.55
C GLY A 117 -0.85 3.98 -0.52
N ASP A 118 -0.04 4.95 -0.95
CA ASP A 118 -0.40 6.38 -0.96
C ASP A 118 -1.03 6.85 -2.29
N GLN A 119 -1.08 5.98 -3.31
CA GLN A 119 -1.48 6.38 -4.65
C GLN A 119 -2.75 5.68 -5.15
N LEU A 120 -3.77 6.47 -5.48
CA LEU A 120 -5.01 6.03 -6.13
C LEU A 120 -4.73 5.42 -7.51
N MET A 121 -3.85 6.06 -8.27
CA MET A 121 -3.60 5.73 -9.66
C MET A 121 -2.80 4.44 -9.87
N THR A 122 -2.17 3.92 -8.82
CA THR A 122 -1.32 2.73 -8.83
C THR A 122 -1.85 1.69 -7.85
N ASP A 123 -1.76 1.93 -6.55
CA ASP A 123 -2.00 0.93 -5.51
C ASP A 123 -3.47 0.54 -5.43
N ILE A 124 -4.35 1.54 -5.29
CA ILE A 124 -5.79 1.29 -5.18
C ILE A 124 -6.32 0.63 -6.46
N ARG A 125 -5.90 1.16 -7.62
CA ARG A 125 -6.30 0.57 -8.91
C ARG A 125 -5.75 -0.84 -9.14
N ALA A 126 -4.53 -1.13 -8.71
CA ALA A 126 -3.97 -2.49 -8.79
C ALA A 126 -4.75 -3.45 -7.90
N SER A 127 -5.14 -3.01 -6.70
CA SER A 127 -5.94 -3.78 -5.75
C SER A 127 -7.31 -4.15 -6.31
N HIS A 128 -8.00 -3.18 -6.91
CA HIS A 128 -9.29 -3.41 -7.61
C HIS A 128 -9.15 -4.45 -8.72
N ARG A 129 -8.09 -4.35 -9.53
CA ARG A 129 -7.83 -5.32 -10.61
C ARG A 129 -7.49 -6.71 -10.11
N ALA A 130 -6.83 -6.80 -8.95
CA ALA A 130 -6.55 -8.05 -8.27
C ALA A 130 -7.75 -8.59 -7.46
N GLY A 131 -8.83 -7.81 -7.32
CA GLY A 131 -10.00 -8.21 -6.53
C GLY A 131 -9.71 -8.33 -5.03
N ILE A 132 -8.78 -7.54 -4.50
CA ILE A 132 -8.42 -7.52 -3.07
C ILE A 132 -8.82 -6.19 -2.41
N LYS A 133 -8.90 -6.17 -1.07
CA LYS A 133 -9.16 -4.95 -0.31
C LYS A 133 -7.98 -3.97 -0.45
N SER A 134 -8.26 -2.69 -0.31
CA SER A 134 -7.24 -1.64 -0.40
C SER A 134 -7.34 -0.58 0.69
N VAL A 135 -6.18 -0.10 1.14
CA VAL A 135 -6.04 1.00 2.10
C VAL A 135 -5.26 2.12 1.42
N LEU A 136 -5.86 3.31 1.38
CA LEU A 136 -5.16 4.52 0.98
C LEU A 136 -4.59 5.23 2.22
N VAL A 137 -3.29 5.49 2.22
CA VAL A 137 -2.61 6.25 3.29
C VAL A 137 -2.26 7.66 2.85
N LYS A 138 -1.98 8.56 3.80
CA LYS A 138 -1.38 9.86 3.46
C LYS A 138 0.09 9.64 3.07
N PRO A 139 0.60 10.34 2.04
CA PRO A 139 2.00 10.24 1.65
C PRO A 139 2.92 10.77 2.76
N LEU A 140 4.01 10.07 3.05
CA LEU A 140 4.97 10.45 4.09
C LEU A 140 5.67 11.79 3.81
N VAL A 141 5.94 12.11 2.55
CA VAL A 141 6.47 13.41 2.12
C VAL A 141 5.72 13.92 0.91
N GLN A 142 5.48 15.24 0.86
CA GLN A 142 4.82 15.88 -0.30
C GLN A 142 5.75 16.07 -1.50
N SER A 143 7.07 16.02 -1.30
CA SER A 143 8.05 16.10 -2.38
C SER A 143 8.20 14.73 -3.02
N ASP A 144 7.96 14.64 -4.33
CA ASP A 144 8.13 13.39 -5.06
C ASP A 144 9.42 13.39 -5.89
N ALA A 145 9.89 12.19 -6.24
CA ALA A 145 10.79 12.01 -7.37
C ALA A 145 10.18 12.58 -8.67
N TRP A 146 11.03 13.11 -9.56
CA TRP A 146 10.64 13.86 -10.77
C TRP A 146 9.66 13.12 -11.73
N ASN A 147 9.57 11.79 -11.63
CA ASN A 147 8.79 10.91 -12.47
C ASN A 147 7.29 10.79 -12.10
N THR A 148 6.78 11.45 -11.05
CA THR A 148 5.37 11.35 -10.63
C THR A 148 4.50 12.59 -10.89
N LYS A 149 5.05 13.73 -11.32
CA LYS A 149 4.29 15.00 -11.40
C LYS A 149 3.02 14.93 -12.27
N ILE A 150 3.09 14.22 -13.40
CA ILE A 150 1.91 14.00 -14.28
C ILE A 150 0.88 13.10 -13.59
N ASN A 151 1.33 12.09 -12.86
CA ASN A 151 0.45 11.19 -12.10
C ASN A 151 -0.28 11.94 -10.98
N ARG A 152 0.40 12.84 -10.25
CA ARG A 152 -0.24 13.64 -9.19
C ARG A 152 -1.33 14.58 -9.69
N TRP A 153 -1.20 15.14 -10.88
CA TRP A 153 -2.27 15.95 -11.48
C TRP A 153 -3.48 15.11 -11.86
N ARG A 154 -3.25 13.92 -12.45
CA ARG A 154 -4.34 12.98 -12.77
C ARG A 154 -5.02 12.49 -11.50
N GLU A 155 -4.23 12.21 -10.47
CA GLU A 155 -4.67 11.77 -9.16
C GLU A 155 -5.55 12.82 -8.48
N ARG A 156 -5.16 14.09 -8.47
CA ARG A 156 -6.02 15.18 -7.96
C ARG A 156 -7.38 15.24 -8.66
N ARG A 157 -7.42 15.01 -9.96
CA ARG A 157 -8.68 14.97 -10.72
C ARG A 157 -9.53 13.74 -10.38
N VAL A 158 -8.90 12.58 -10.18
CA VAL A 158 -9.58 11.35 -9.78
C VAL A 158 -10.12 11.50 -8.36
N LEU A 159 -9.33 12.04 -7.43
CA LEU A 159 -9.75 12.32 -6.07
C LEU A 159 -10.93 13.29 -6.04
N ALA A 160 -10.88 14.41 -6.78
CA ALA A 160 -12.00 15.35 -6.84
C ALA A 160 -13.29 14.69 -7.33
N LYS A 161 -13.22 13.80 -8.33
CA LYS A 161 -14.38 13.05 -8.82
C LYS A 161 -14.89 12.00 -7.83
N LEU A 162 -13.98 11.35 -7.09
CA LEU A 162 -14.35 10.45 -6.01
C LEU A 162 -15.08 11.21 -4.90
N GLU A 163 -14.56 12.36 -4.50
CA GLU A 163 -15.17 13.19 -3.44
C GLU A 163 -16.50 13.80 -3.87
N GLU A 164 -16.65 14.17 -5.14
CA GLU A 164 -17.92 14.62 -5.72
C GLU A 164 -18.98 13.51 -5.67
N LYS A 165 -18.60 12.25 -5.93
CA LYS A 165 -19.53 11.11 -5.98
C LYS A 165 -19.81 10.49 -4.61
N TYR A 166 -18.82 10.40 -3.73
CA TYR A 166 -18.86 9.63 -2.48
C TYR A 166 -18.67 10.46 -1.21
N GLY A 167 -18.41 11.77 -1.34
CA GLY A 167 -18.04 12.63 -0.23
C GLY A 167 -16.52 12.62 0.03
N LYS A 168 -16.06 13.59 0.82
CA LYS A 168 -14.64 13.74 1.15
C LYS A 168 -14.09 12.50 1.85
N LEU A 169 -12.87 12.11 1.49
CA LEU A 169 -12.19 11.01 2.18
C LEU A 169 -11.82 11.42 3.60
N SER A 170 -12.28 10.66 4.59
CA SER A 170 -11.93 10.84 6.00
C SER A 170 -10.84 9.85 6.38
N TYR A 171 -9.68 10.36 6.80
CA TYR A 171 -8.58 9.52 7.26
C TYR A 171 -8.72 9.31 8.76
N GLN A 172 -8.64 8.05 9.18
CA GLN A 172 -8.78 7.64 10.57
C GLN A 172 -7.56 6.83 11.04
N LYS A 173 -7.53 6.48 12.33
CA LYS A 173 -6.57 5.53 12.88
C LYS A 173 -7.28 4.20 13.10
N GLY A 174 -6.81 3.12 12.46
CA GLY A 174 -7.45 1.80 12.46
C GLY A 174 -8.52 1.60 11.38
N ILE A 175 -9.01 0.35 11.27
CA ILE A 175 -10.06 -0.07 10.32
C ILE A 175 -11.05 -1.09 10.93
#